data_AF-A0A5A9ZP43-F1
#
_entry.id   AF-A0A5A9ZP43-F1
#
_cell.length_a   1.000
_cell.length_b   1.000
_cell.length_c   1.000
_cell.angle_alpha   90.00
_cell.angle_beta   90.00
_cell.angle_gamma   90.00
#
_symmetry.space_group_name_H-M   'P 1'
#
loop_
_entity.id
_entity.type
_entity.pdbx_description
1 polymer ?
#
loop_
_entity_poly.entity_id
_entity_poly.type
_entity_poly.pdbx_seq_one_letter_code
_entity_poly.pdbx_strand_id
1 'polypeptide(L)'
;MPLILALLLLTIIAGVVAWVALTGWLVRSGLEDLSRRRRLRRGADPVQLTAERAVDAARRSYLMALESLTETLDGWYALRPTLGIGTPLERTYPDLRDRTDADPGFVELVERANSASLANRANPPATVAELLAETARMDSLMLALRARIHHAGRSPETGPGDG
;
A
#
# COMPACT_ATOMS: atom_id res chain seq x y z
N MET A 1 -44.33 46.27 7.93
CA MET A 1 -44.13 45.86 9.33
C MET A 1 -44.69 44.47 9.66
N PRO A 2 -45.95 44.08 9.37
CA PRO A 2 -46.48 42.78 9.81
C PRO A 2 -45.84 41.57 9.11
N LEU A 3 -45.43 41.73 7.85
CA LEU A 3 -44.84 40.66 7.03
C LEU A 3 -43.42 40.28 7.46
N ILE A 4 -42.64 41.26 7.95
CA ILE A 4 -41.30 41.05 8.50
C ILE A 4 -41.38 40.25 9.81
N LEU A 5 -42.38 40.57 10.64
CA LEU A 5 -42.62 39.90 11.92
C LEU A 5 -43.05 38.44 11.73
N ALA A 6 -43.89 38.17 10.72
CA ALA A 6 -44.30 36.81 10.36
C ALA A 6 -43.12 35.96 9.85
N LEU A 7 -42.24 36.53 9.03
CA LEU A 7 -41.02 35.86 8.54
C LEU A 7 -40.04 35.54 9.68
N LEU A 8 -39.89 36.45 10.64
CA LEU A 8 -39.04 36.26 11.82
C LEU A 8 -39.57 35.15 12.73
N LEU A 9 -40.89 35.06 12.90
CA LEU A 9 -41.51 34.00 13.69
C LEU A 9 -41.33 32.62 13.02
N LEU A 10 -41.41 32.58 11.69
CA LEU A 10 -41.24 31.34 10.92
C LEU A 10 -39.80 30.82 10.96
N THR A 11 -38.80 31.71 10.93
CA THR A 11 -37.39 31.30 11.08
C THR A 11 -37.06 30.81 12.49
N ILE A 12 -37.67 31.41 13.53
CA ILE A 12 -37.52 30.92 14.91
C ILE A 12 -38.13 29.53 15.06
N ILE A 13 -39.35 29.32 14.54
CA ILE A 13 -40.02 28.00 14.60
C ILE A 13 -39.21 26.96 13.81
N ALA A 14 -38.75 27.29 12.61
CA ALA A 14 -37.90 26.40 11.81
C ALA A 14 -36.58 26.05 12.53
N GLY A 15 -35.97 27.02 13.21
CA GLY A 15 -34.76 26.81 14.02
C GLY A 15 -34.99 25.87 15.20
N VAL A 16 -36.12 26.04 15.92
CA VAL A 16 -36.49 25.15 17.03
C VAL A 16 -36.78 23.73 16.54
N VAL A 17 -37.49 23.57 15.42
CA VAL A 17 -37.77 22.26 14.83
C VAL A 17 -36.48 21.59 14.35
N ALA A 18 -35.57 22.33 13.71
CA ALA A 18 -34.27 21.83 13.30
C ALA A 18 -33.42 21.39 14.49
N TRP A 19 -33.43 22.15 15.59
CA TRP A 19 -32.72 21.80 16.82
C TRP A 19 -33.27 20.51 17.44
N VAL A 20 -34.59 20.36 17.54
CA VAL A 20 -35.23 19.15 18.07
C VAL A 20 -34.94 17.94 17.20
N ALA A 21 -34.96 18.09 15.87
CA ALA A 21 -34.58 17.03 14.94
C ALA A 21 -33.10 16.61 15.07
N LEU A 22 -32.21 17.59 15.23
CA LEU A 22 -30.77 17.35 15.43
C LEU A 22 -30.51 16.63 16.76
N THR A 23 -31.19 17.05 17.83
CA THR A 23 -31.07 16.44 19.17
C THR A 23 -31.66 15.02 19.17
N GLY A 24 -32.78 14.81 18.48
CA GLY A 24 -33.37 13.48 18.29
C GLY A 24 -32.47 12.54 17.48
N TRP A 25 -31.78 13.05 16.47
CA TRP A 25 -30.79 12.29 15.69
C TRP A 25 -29.55 11.91 16.51
N LEU A 26 -29.08 12.81 17.38
CA LEU A 26 -27.98 12.55 18.31
C LEU A 26 -28.34 11.51 19.38
N VAL A 27 -29.56 11.55 19.92
CA VAL A 27 -30.03 10.55 20.90
C VAL A 27 -30.24 9.19 20.25
N ARG A 28 -30.77 9.15 19.01
CA ARG A 28 -30.95 7.90 18.26
C ARG A 28 -29.63 7.25 17.87
N SER A 29 -28.65 8.04 17.40
CA SER A 29 -27.31 7.54 17.08
C SER A 29 -26.55 7.05 18.33
N GLY A 30 -26.71 7.74 19.48
CA GLY A 30 -26.16 7.28 20.75
C GLY A 30 -26.77 5.96 21.28
N LEU A 31 -28.07 5.74 21.07
CA LEU A 31 -28.75 4.49 21.44
C LEU A 31 -28.40 3.32 20.51
N GLU A 32 -28.23 3.57 19.20
CA GLU A 32 -27.70 2.58 18.26
C GLU A 32 -26.27 2.17 18.63
N ASP A 33 -25.43 3.11 19.05
CA ASP A 33 -24.05 2.83 19.47
C ASP A 33 -23.97 2.06 20.81
N LEU A 34 -24.86 2.35 21.78
CA LEU A 34 -24.99 1.58 23.02
C LEU A 34 -25.52 0.15 22.80
N SER A 35 -26.42 -0.03 21.83
CA SER A 35 -26.93 -1.35 21.44
C SER A 35 -25.85 -2.20 20.74
N ARG A 36 -25.00 -1.57 19.91
CA ARG A 36 -23.80 -2.19 19.31
C ARG A 36 -22.81 -2.61 20.38
N ARG A 37 -22.48 -1.73 21.35
CA ARG A 37 -21.56 -2.08 22.46
C ARG A 37 -22.04 -3.26 23.31
N ARG A 38 -23.34 -3.44 23.51
CA ARG A 38 -23.90 -4.63 24.20
C ARG A 38 -23.79 -5.92 23.38
N ARG A 39 -23.87 -5.84 22.04
CA ARG A 39 -23.68 -7.01 21.15
C ARG A 39 -22.21 -7.36 20.95
N LEU A 40 -21.32 -6.36 20.88
CA LEU A 40 -19.87 -6.52 20.79
C LEU A 40 -19.27 -7.28 21.98
N ARG A 41 -19.89 -7.20 23.18
CA ARG A 41 -19.49 -7.98 24.36
C ARG A 41 -19.94 -9.46 24.34
N ARG A 42 -20.79 -9.88 23.41
CA ARG A 42 -21.31 -11.25 23.32
C ARG A 42 -20.66 -12.11 22.23
N GLY A 43 -19.67 -11.59 21.50
CA GLY A 43 -18.77 -12.39 20.65
C GLY A 43 -19.41 -13.05 19.42
N ALA A 44 -20.50 -12.49 18.88
CA ALA A 44 -21.22 -13.06 17.73
C ALA A 44 -21.63 -11.99 16.71
N ASP A 45 -20.76 -11.01 16.44
CA ASP A 45 -21.03 -9.97 15.45
C ASP A 45 -20.33 -10.29 14.11
N PRO A 46 -21.06 -10.44 12.99
CA PRO A 46 -20.45 -10.60 11.67
C PRO A 46 -19.51 -9.45 11.29
N VAL A 47 -19.70 -8.26 11.87
CA VAL A 47 -18.80 -7.12 11.63
C VAL A 47 -17.41 -7.36 12.23
N GLN A 48 -17.32 -7.99 13.41
CA GLN A 48 -16.04 -8.37 14.02
C GLN A 48 -15.33 -9.43 13.17
N LEU A 49 -16.05 -10.45 12.69
CA LEU A 49 -15.51 -11.46 11.77
C LEU A 49 -15.02 -10.86 10.45
N THR A 50 -15.71 -9.85 9.91
CA THR A 50 -15.23 -9.14 8.70
C THR A 50 -14.01 -8.26 8.98
N ALA A 51 -13.92 -7.66 10.17
CA ALA A 51 -12.77 -6.86 10.56
C ALA A 51 -11.52 -7.74 10.77
N GLU A 52 -11.66 -8.87 11.47
CA GLU A 52 -10.59 -9.87 11.63
C GLU A 52 -10.10 -10.40 10.27
N ARG A 53 -11.04 -10.75 9.38
CA ARG A 53 -10.69 -11.17 8.01
C ARG A 53 -9.97 -10.09 7.21
N ALA A 54 -10.34 -8.82 7.37
CA ALA A 54 -9.67 -7.71 6.70
C ALA A 54 -8.23 -7.52 7.23
N VAL A 55 -8.03 -7.65 8.54
CA VAL A 55 -6.69 -7.62 9.17
C VAL A 55 -5.83 -8.78 8.64
N ASP A 56 -6.38 -10.00 8.60
CA ASP A 56 -5.66 -11.17 8.09
C ASP A 56 -5.34 -11.09 6.60
N ALA A 57 -6.23 -10.48 5.80
CA ALA A 57 -5.97 -10.22 4.39
C ALA A 57 -4.83 -9.20 4.21
N ALA A 58 -4.82 -8.12 4.99
CA ALA A 58 -3.75 -7.12 4.97
C ALA A 58 -2.40 -7.73 5.39
N ARG A 59 -2.38 -8.54 6.46
CA ARG A 59 -1.17 -9.25 6.90
C ARG A 59 -0.62 -10.20 5.85
N ARG A 60 -1.49 -11.00 5.21
CA ARG A 60 -1.07 -11.91 4.13
C ARG A 60 -0.50 -11.17 2.93
N SER A 61 -1.15 -10.08 2.52
CA SER A 61 -0.69 -9.27 1.38
C SER A 61 0.69 -8.66 1.67
N TYR A 62 0.87 -8.13 2.89
CA TYR A 62 2.16 -7.63 3.35
C TYR A 62 3.26 -8.70 3.33
N LEU A 63 2.98 -9.90 3.88
CA LEU A 63 3.95 -10.99 3.90
C LEU A 63 4.35 -11.44 2.47
N MET A 64 3.37 -11.58 1.58
CA MET A 64 3.63 -11.91 0.17
C MET A 64 4.47 -10.86 -0.53
N ALA A 65 4.22 -9.57 -0.28
CA ALA A 65 5.00 -8.49 -0.85
C ALA A 65 6.45 -8.46 -0.31
N LEU A 66 6.63 -8.69 0.99
CA LEU A 66 7.96 -8.77 1.62
C LEU A 66 8.77 -9.98 1.09
N GLU A 67 8.11 -11.13 0.95
CA GLU A 67 8.70 -12.34 0.37
C GLU A 67 9.10 -12.09 -1.09
N SER A 68 8.17 -11.57 -1.90
CA SER A 68 8.43 -11.27 -3.32
C SER A 68 9.57 -10.26 -3.52
N LEU A 69 9.64 -9.21 -2.69
CA LEU A 69 10.72 -8.24 -2.71
C LEU A 69 12.06 -8.89 -2.34
N THR A 70 12.06 -9.73 -1.30
CA THR A 70 13.24 -10.48 -0.88
C THR A 70 13.72 -11.40 -2.00
N GLU A 71 12.85 -12.25 -2.54
CA GLU A 71 13.21 -13.19 -3.61
C GLU A 71 13.74 -12.46 -4.85
N THR A 72 13.19 -11.30 -5.17
CA THR A 72 13.69 -10.46 -6.27
C THR A 72 15.12 -9.98 -6.00
N LEU A 73 15.42 -9.53 -4.78
CA LEU A 73 16.76 -9.12 -4.38
C LEU A 73 17.74 -10.30 -4.33
N ASP A 74 17.33 -11.41 -3.72
CA ASP A 74 18.15 -12.62 -3.60
C ASP A 74 18.46 -13.20 -4.99
N GLY A 75 17.48 -13.24 -5.89
CA GLY A 75 17.68 -13.64 -7.28
C GLY A 75 18.67 -12.74 -8.01
N TRP A 76 18.58 -11.41 -7.82
CA TRP A 76 19.55 -10.47 -8.38
C TRP A 76 20.97 -10.72 -7.87
N TYR A 77 21.14 -10.89 -6.56
CA TYR A 77 22.44 -11.13 -5.95
C TYR A 77 23.00 -12.52 -6.25
N ALA A 78 22.17 -13.55 -6.41
CA ALA A 78 22.58 -14.90 -6.76
C ALA A 78 23.13 -15.00 -8.20
N LEU A 79 22.64 -14.16 -9.11
CA LEU A 79 23.14 -14.10 -10.49
C LEU A 79 24.51 -13.42 -10.59
N ARG A 80 24.87 -12.52 -9.66
CA ARG A 80 26.15 -11.79 -9.71
C ARG A 80 27.40 -12.67 -9.67
N PRO A 81 27.56 -13.62 -8.72
CA PRO A 81 28.74 -14.46 -8.66
C PRO A 81 28.80 -15.49 -9.78
N THR A 82 27.64 -15.90 -10.30
CA THR A 82 27.53 -16.92 -11.36
C THR A 82 27.56 -16.31 -12.76
N LEU A 83 27.42 -14.99 -12.89
CA LEU A 83 27.23 -14.30 -14.18
C LEU A 83 26.09 -14.87 -15.03
N GLY A 84 25.10 -15.51 -14.38
CA GLY A 84 24.01 -16.20 -15.07
C GLY A 84 24.42 -17.51 -15.76
N ILE A 85 25.63 -18.05 -15.53
CA ILE A 85 26.08 -19.33 -16.08
C ILE A 85 25.10 -20.45 -15.73
N GLY A 86 24.69 -21.24 -16.74
CA GLY A 86 23.74 -22.33 -16.55
C GLY A 86 22.28 -21.87 -16.46
N THR A 87 22.01 -20.59 -16.69
CA THR A 87 20.65 -20.03 -16.80
C THR A 87 20.38 -19.56 -18.24
N PRO A 88 19.11 -19.36 -18.64
CA PRO A 88 18.79 -18.75 -19.92
C PRO A 88 19.37 -17.33 -20.11
N LEU A 89 19.87 -16.69 -19.05
CA LEU A 89 20.42 -15.33 -19.06
C LEU A 89 21.94 -15.28 -19.24
N GLU A 90 22.63 -16.42 -19.36
CA GLU A 90 24.10 -16.47 -19.43
C GLU A 90 24.72 -15.50 -20.46
N ARG A 91 24.07 -15.34 -21.62
CA ARG A 91 24.55 -14.45 -22.69
C ARG A 91 24.23 -12.97 -22.47
N THR A 92 23.16 -12.66 -21.76
CA THR A 92 22.62 -11.29 -21.67
C THR A 92 22.84 -10.66 -20.30
N TYR A 93 23.06 -11.47 -19.27
CA TYR A 93 23.23 -11.02 -17.90
C TYR A 93 24.50 -10.18 -17.69
N PRO A 94 25.68 -10.52 -18.24
CA PRO A 94 26.88 -9.69 -18.08
C PRO A 94 26.67 -8.25 -18.55
N ASP A 95 26.14 -8.06 -19.75
CA ASP A 95 25.86 -6.73 -20.31
C ASP A 95 24.75 -5.99 -19.54
N LEU A 96 23.75 -6.74 -19.06
CA LEU A 96 22.69 -6.17 -18.24
C LEU A 96 23.24 -5.69 -16.90
N ARG A 97 24.07 -6.52 -16.22
CA ARG A 97 24.76 -6.19 -14.98
C ARG A 97 25.61 -4.95 -15.16
N ASP A 98 26.45 -4.90 -16.19
CA ASP A 98 27.37 -3.79 -16.40
C ASP A 98 26.62 -2.46 -16.61
N ARG A 99 25.49 -2.49 -17.35
CA ARG A 99 24.62 -1.32 -17.52
C ARG A 99 23.91 -0.90 -16.24
N THR A 100 23.40 -1.87 -15.48
CA THR A 100 22.70 -1.56 -14.21
C THR A 100 23.66 -1.12 -13.12
N ASP A 101 24.88 -1.66 -13.08
CA ASP A 101 25.90 -1.31 -12.09
C ASP A 101 26.52 0.06 -12.41
N ALA A 102 26.53 0.46 -13.68
CA ALA A 102 26.88 1.82 -14.10
C ALA A 102 25.77 2.86 -13.86
N ASP A 103 24.52 2.45 -13.57
CA ASP A 103 23.41 3.35 -13.25
C ASP A 103 23.36 3.61 -11.74
N PRO A 104 23.81 4.80 -11.25
CA PRO A 104 23.77 5.11 -9.83
C PRO A 104 22.34 5.11 -9.27
N GLY A 105 21.34 5.44 -10.10
CA GLY A 105 19.93 5.40 -9.69
C GLY A 105 19.42 3.97 -9.48
N PHE A 106 19.99 2.98 -10.17
CA PHE A 106 19.68 1.58 -9.93
C PHE A 106 20.32 1.09 -8.63
N VAL A 107 21.59 1.43 -8.38
CA VAL A 107 22.28 1.07 -7.13
C VAL A 107 21.52 1.62 -5.92
N GLU A 108 21.15 2.91 -5.94
CA GLU A 108 20.37 3.53 -4.87
C GLU A 108 18.98 2.86 -4.70
N LEU A 109 18.35 2.44 -5.80
CA LEU A 109 17.08 1.72 -5.74
C LEU A 109 17.22 0.35 -5.06
N VAL A 110 18.27 -0.41 -5.40
CA VAL A 110 18.57 -1.70 -4.76
C VAL A 110 18.88 -1.52 -3.28
N GLU A 111 19.66 -0.52 -2.90
CA GLU A 111 19.97 -0.21 -1.50
C GLU A 111 18.72 0.19 -0.70
N ARG A 112 17.83 0.99 -1.28
CA ARG A 112 16.54 1.34 -0.66
C ARG A 112 15.64 0.12 -0.50
N ALA A 113 15.59 -0.75 -1.50
CA ALA A 113 14.83 -2.00 -1.43
C ALA A 113 15.38 -2.96 -0.36
N ASN A 114 16.71 -3.11 -0.27
CA ASN A 114 17.35 -3.93 0.75
C ASN A 114 17.11 -3.35 2.15
N SER A 115 17.28 -2.03 2.31
CA SER A 115 17.00 -1.32 3.56
C SER A 115 15.55 -1.47 3.98
N ALA A 116 14.60 -1.40 3.03
CA ALA A 116 13.18 -1.64 3.29
C ALA A 116 12.92 -3.08 3.77
N SER A 117 13.50 -4.09 3.11
CA SER A 117 13.35 -5.51 3.53
C SER A 117 13.88 -5.74 4.94
N LEU A 118 15.09 -5.25 5.24
CA LEU A 118 15.71 -5.37 6.57
C LEU A 118 14.91 -4.64 7.65
N ALA A 119 14.47 -3.41 7.38
CA ALA A 119 13.67 -2.64 8.32
C ALA A 119 12.36 -3.34 8.68
N ASN A 120 11.67 -3.91 7.68
CA ASN A 120 10.41 -4.64 7.87
C ASN A 120 10.57 -5.96 8.63
N ARG A 121 11.72 -6.62 8.51
CA ARG A 121 12.04 -7.81 9.31
C ARG A 121 12.35 -7.46 10.76
N ALA A 122 13.05 -6.35 10.98
CA ALA A 122 13.42 -5.89 12.32
C ALA A 122 12.22 -5.31 13.07
N ASN A 123 11.38 -4.52 12.39
CA ASN A 123 10.26 -3.80 12.95
C ASN A 123 9.04 -3.94 12.02
N PRO A 124 8.31 -5.07 12.09
CA PRO A 124 7.15 -5.27 11.24
C PRO A 124 6.02 -4.28 11.59
N PRO A 125 5.26 -3.80 10.58
CA PRO A 125 4.13 -2.91 10.79
C PRO A 125 3.05 -3.55 11.66
N ALA A 126 2.47 -2.77 12.58
CA ALA A 126 1.56 -3.27 13.60
C ALA A 126 0.09 -3.01 13.24
N THR A 127 -0.19 -1.92 12.52
CA THR A 127 -1.56 -1.52 12.17
C THR A 127 -1.94 -1.91 10.75
N VAL A 128 -3.24 -2.06 10.45
CA VAL A 128 -3.73 -2.36 9.09
C VAL A 128 -3.33 -1.26 8.11
N ALA A 129 -3.39 0.00 8.53
CA ALA A 129 -2.98 1.12 7.69
C ALA A 129 -1.49 1.05 7.34
N GLU A 130 -0.64 0.76 8.31
CA GLU A 130 0.79 0.54 8.08
C GLU A 130 1.06 -0.66 7.18
N LEU A 131 0.38 -1.79 7.42
CA LEU A 131 0.51 -3.00 6.59
C LEU A 131 0.21 -2.70 5.12
N LEU A 132 -0.89 -1.99 4.83
CA LEU A 132 -1.28 -1.64 3.47
C LEU A 132 -0.34 -0.61 2.83
N ALA A 133 0.05 0.42 3.58
CA ALA A 133 0.99 1.44 3.09
C ALA A 133 2.34 0.81 2.75
N GLU A 134 2.81 -0.10 3.60
CA GLU A 134 4.08 -0.78 3.44
C GLU A 134 4.05 -1.82 2.31
N THR A 135 2.94 -2.54 2.16
CA THR A 135 2.70 -3.41 1.00
C THR A 135 2.84 -2.61 -0.31
N ALA A 136 2.12 -1.48 -0.41
CA ALA A 136 2.19 -0.63 -1.60
C ALA A 136 3.61 -0.07 -1.85
N ARG A 137 4.33 0.28 -0.77
CA ARG A 137 5.72 0.72 -0.87
C ARG A 137 6.62 -0.39 -1.43
N MET A 138 6.54 -1.60 -0.90
CA MET A 138 7.32 -2.74 -1.38
C MET A 138 6.99 -3.09 -2.84
N ASP A 139 5.71 -3.10 -3.20
CA ASP A 139 5.27 -3.33 -4.59
C ASP A 139 5.84 -2.27 -5.54
N SER A 140 5.84 -0.99 -5.13
CA SER A 140 6.40 0.09 -5.94
C SER A 140 7.92 -0.08 -6.16
N LEU A 141 8.66 -0.52 -5.14
CA LEU A 141 10.10 -0.80 -5.24
C LEU A 141 10.37 -1.99 -6.17
N MET A 142 9.59 -3.07 -6.03
CA MET A 142 9.69 -4.24 -6.90
C MET A 142 9.39 -3.88 -8.37
N LEU A 143 8.33 -3.10 -8.63
CA LEU A 143 7.99 -2.64 -9.97
C LEU A 143 9.08 -1.73 -10.55
N ALA A 144 9.63 -0.82 -9.75
CA ALA A 144 10.73 0.03 -10.17
C ALA A 144 11.99 -0.79 -10.53
N LEU A 145 12.35 -1.79 -9.72
CA LEU A 145 13.49 -2.67 -9.98
C LEU A 145 13.30 -3.44 -11.29
N ARG A 146 12.13 -4.08 -11.46
CA ARG A 146 11.80 -4.81 -12.70
C ARG A 146 11.81 -3.91 -13.92
N ALA A 147 11.23 -2.71 -13.82
CA ALA A 147 11.21 -1.75 -14.91
C ALA A 147 12.62 -1.32 -15.32
N ARG A 148 13.52 -1.09 -14.34
CA ARG A 148 14.90 -0.69 -14.62
C ARG A 148 15.71 -1.80 -15.29
N ILE A 149 15.62 -3.03 -14.78
CA ILE A 149 16.23 -4.23 -15.37
C ILE A 149 15.72 -4.42 -16.81
N HIS A 150 14.41 -4.33 -17.01
CA HIS A 150 13.81 -4.51 -18.32
C HIS A 150 14.20 -3.42 -19.32
N HIS A 151 14.31 -2.18 -18.86
CA HIS A 151 14.77 -1.07 -19.69
C HIS A 151 16.24 -1.24 -20.08
N ALA A 152 17.10 -1.63 -19.13
CA ALA A 152 18.48 -1.98 -19.41
C ALA A 152 18.56 -3.10 -20.45
N GLY A 153 17.78 -4.18 -20.32
CA GLY A 153 17.77 -5.28 -21.30
C GLY A 153 17.32 -4.90 -22.72
N ARG A 154 16.59 -3.78 -22.88
CA ARG A 154 16.02 -3.34 -24.16
C ARG A 154 16.90 -2.40 -24.96
N SER A 155 17.90 -1.74 -24.38
CA SER A 155 18.79 -0.84 -25.12
C SER A 155 19.61 -1.66 -26.13
N PRO A 156 19.29 -1.59 -27.44
CA PRO A 156 20.05 -2.30 -28.46
C PRO A 156 21.26 -1.45 -28.82
N GLU A 157 22.35 -2.11 -29.18
CA GLU A 157 23.44 -1.52 -29.93
C GLU A 157 22.89 -0.73 -31.12
N THR A 158 23.07 0.59 -31.11
CA THR A 158 23.30 1.33 -32.36
C THR A 158 24.63 0.85 -32.91
N GLY A 159 24.62 -0.26 -33.64
CA GLY A 159 25.72 -0.63 -34.52
C GLY A 159 25.86 0.45 -35.60
N PRO A 160 27.09 0.86 -35.97
CA PRO A 160 27.29 1.72 -37.13
C PRO A 160 26.80 0.96 -38.36
N GLY A 161 25.87 1.57 -39.11
CA GLY A 161 25.54 1.09 -40.43
C GLY A 161 26.78 1.22 -41.30
N ASP A 162 27.37 0.09 -41.67
CA ASP A 162 28.24 0.00 -42.83
C ASP A 162 27.43 0.41 -44.06
N GLY A 163 27.84 1.53 -44.67
CA GLY A 163 27.40 2.05 -45.96
C GLY A 163 28.55 2.76 -46.64
#